data_AF-A0AA85K6B5-F1
#
_entry.id   AF-A0AA85K6B5-F1
#
_cell.length_a   1.000
_cell.length_b   1.000
_cell.length_c   1.000
_cell.angle_alpha   90.00
_cell.angle_beta   90.00
_cell.angle_gamma   90.00
#
_symmetry.space_group_name_H-M   'P 1'
#
loop_
_entity.id
_entity.type
_entity.pdbx_description
1 polymer ?
#
loop_
_entity_poly.entity_id
_entity_poly.type
_entity_poly.pdbx_seq_one_letter_code
_entity_poly.pdbx_strand_id
1 'polypeptide(L)'
;MTFAVVGILGHFSKTLLLFFLPQIINFLYSTPQLFGLIPCPRHRLPRYNPTDGLLHPSRVRFHPKSLSRAGEFVLTVFSRVGIIECKLCSDCVPNTHESNRTEKNTDTAPQTPEHQSAEGDRKLGNRSPRSSSPVHMKSPTEEIVEVDNLTVINMMLRVLGPKNEQQATNNLLILQILCSCLAFAIRYPLAWFFYDVPASPAN
;
A
#
# COMPACT_ATOMS: atom_id res chain seq x y z
N MET A 1 18.17 14.59 4.91
CA MET A 1 19.60 14.99 4.95
C MET A 1 20.15 15.13 6.36
N THR A 2 19.60 16.01 7.21
CA THR A 2 20.15 16.39 8.54
C THR A 2 20.73 15.24 9.36
N PHE A 3 19.97 14.18 9.62
CA PHE A 3 20.44 13.02 10.39
C PHE A 3 21.69 12.36 9.78
N ALA A 4 21.72 12.16 8.45
CA ALA A 4 22.86 11.56 7.77
C ALA A 4 24.12 12.44 7.89
N VAL A 5 23.98 13.75 7.70
CA VAL A 5 25.10 14.72 7.85
C VAL A 5 25.66 14.67 9.27
N VAL A 6 24.79 14.75 10.29
CA VAL A 6 25.19 14.72 11.70
C VAL A 6 25.83 13.37 12.08
N GLY A 7 25.28 12.25 11.60
CA GLY A 7 25.82 10.92 11.86
C GLY A 7 27.15 10.64 11.16
N ILE A 8 27.42 11.24 10.00
CA ILE A 8 28.70 11.13 9.28
C ILE A 8 29.75 12.01 9.97
N LEU A 9 29.47 13.31 10.16
CA LEU A 9 30.42 14.26 10.76
C LEU A 9 30.74 13.93 12.22
N GLY A 10 29.77 13.39 12.98
CA GLY A 10 29.99 12.89 14.33
C GLY A 10 30.60 11.48 14.41
N HIS A 11 30.93 10.84 13.27
CA HIS A 11 31.43 9.47 13.15
C HIS A 11 30.56 8.35 13.78
N PHE A 12 29.39 8.67 14.34
CA PHE A 12 28.48 7.72 15.01
C PHE A 12 27.43 7.08 14.09
N SER A 13 27.65 7.08 12.76
CA SER A 13 26.68 6.60 11.76
C SER A 13 26.15 5.18 12.04
N LYS A 14 27.02 4.29 12.55
CA LYS A 14 26.62 2.92 12.96
C LYS A 14 25.57 2.92 14.09
N THR A 15 25.74 3.76 15.10
CA THR A 15 24.75 3.94 16.18
C THR A 15 23.48 4.64 15.66
N LEU A 16 23.62 5.63 14.78
CA LEU A 16 22.47 6.31 14.18
C LEU A 16 21.56 5.32 13.44
N LEU A 17 22.12 4.38 12.69
CA LEU A 17 21.35 3.33 12.01
C LEU A 17 20.54 2.44 12.97
N LEU A 18 20.98 2.24 14.22
CA LEU A 18 20.18 1.51 15.22
C LEU A 18 18.91 2.27 15.63
N PHE A 19 18.95 3.61 15.69
CA PHE A 19 17.74 4.41 15.91
C PHE A 19 16.80 4.39 14.70
N PHE A 20 17.33 4.18 13.49
CA PHE A 20 16.56 4.03 12.25
C PHE A 20 16.03 2.59 12.01
N LEU A 21 16.08 1.70 13.02
CA LEU A 21 15.66 0.31 12.88
C LEU A 21 14.21 0.14 12.36
N PRO A 22 13.17 0.89 12.81
CA PRO A 22 11.83 0.78 12.25
C PRO A 22 11.75 1.15 10.75
N GLN A 23 12.51 2.16 10.33
CA GLN A 23 12.58 2.61 8.95
C GLN A 23 13.32 1.59 8.07
N ILE A 24 14.38 0.98 8.60
CA ILE A 24 15.12 -0.11 7.94
C ILE A 24 14.21 -1.33 7.77
N ILE A 25 13.48 -1.74 8.81
CA ILE A 25 12.52 -2.86 8.75
C ILE A 25 11.42 -2.55 7.71
N ASN A 26 10.87 -1.34 7.70
CA ASN A 26 9.88 -0.93 6.70
C ASN A 26 10.43 -0.92 5.26
N PHE A 27 11.69 -0.51 5.07
CA PHE A 27 12.36 -0.55 3.77
C PHE A 27 12.61 -2.00 3.29
N LEU A 28 13.14 -2.86 4.17
CA LEU A 28 13.36 -4.28 3.89
C LEU A 28 12.03 -5.02 3.61
N TYR A 29 10.95 -4.67 4.29
CA TYR A 29 9.63 -5.22 3.99
C TYR A 29 9.03 -4.67 2.68
N SER A 30 9.20 -3.37 2.40
CA SER A 30 8.77 -2.74 1.13
C SER A 30 9.56 -3.23 -0.10
N THR A 31 10.73 -3.84 0.11
CA THR A 31 11.73 -4.15 -0.92
C THR A 31 11.16 -4.84 -2.17
N PRO A 32 10.33 -5.91 -2.09
CA PRO A 32 9.76 -6.56 -3.26
C PRO A 32 8.88 -5.65 -4.14
N GLN A 33 8.16 -4.69 -3.54
CA GLN A 33 7.40 -3.69 -4.29
C GLN A 33 8.30 -2.59 -4.85
N LEU A 34 9.33 -2.15 -4.11
CA LEU A 34 10.28 -1.12 -4.55
C LEU A 34 11.11 -1.54 -5.78
N PHE A 35 11.48 -2.82 -5.87
CA PHE A 35 12.18 -3.39 -7.04
C PHE A 35 11.24 -3.94 -8.12
N GLY A 36 9.92 -3.73 -8.01
CA GLY A 36 8.95 -4.15 -9.02
C GLY A 36 8.75 -5.65 -9.17
N LEU A 37 9.21 -6.47 -8.21
CA LEU A 37 8.95 -7.92 -8.19
C LEU A 37 7.47 -8.21 -7.92
N ILE A 38 6.81 -7.34 -7.16
CA ILE A 38 5.37 -7.31 -6.92
C ILE A 38 4.86 -5.94 -7.40
N PRO A 39 3.69 -5.86 -8.09
CA PRO A 39 3.12 -4.59 -8.53
C PRO A 39 3.02 -3.56 -7.40
N CYS A 40 3.60 -2.38 -7.63
CA CYS A 40 3.66 -1.31 -6.66
C CYS A 40 2.67 -0.19 -7.01
N PRO A 41 1.58 0.01 -6.25
CA PRO A 41 0.69 1.14 -6.47
C PRO A 41 1.38 2.45 -6.07
N ARG A 42 0.94 3.55 -6.70
CA ARG A 42 1.46 4.92 -6.42
C ARG A 42 1.28 5.34 -4.96
N HIS A 43 0.26 4.81 -4.28
CA HIS A 43 -0.03 5.06 -2.87
C HIS A 43 -0.11 3.73 -2.12
N ARG A 44 0.75 3.54 -1.11
CA ARG A 44 0.82 2.33 -0.26
C ARG A 44 0.29 2.55 1.16
N LEU A 45 -0.29 3.72 1.44
CA LEU A 45 -0.96 4.03 2.71
C LEU A 45 -2.19 3.12 2.92
N PRO A 46 -2.62 2.87 4.16
CA PRO A 46 -3.88 2.17 4.43
C PRO A 46 -5.10 2.93 3.89
N ARG A 47 -6.24 2.27 3.72
CA ARG A 47 -7.50 2.94 3.31
C ARG A 47 -8.32 3.33 4.53
N TYR A 48 -8.75 4.59 4.60
CA TYR A 48 -9.71 5.07 5.59
C TYR A 48 -11.14 4.68 5.18
N ASN A 49 -11.94 4.16 6.12
CA ASN A 49 -13.37 3.95 5.92
C ASN A 49 -14.20 5.02 6.67
N PRO A 50 -14.96 5.89 5.98
CA PRO A 50 -15.74 6.94 6.62
C PRO A 50 -16.95 6.44 7.42
N THR A 51 -17.42 5.19 7.24
CA THR A 51 -18.52 4.66 8.08
C THR A 51 -18.04 4.29 9.48
N ASP A 52 -16.78 3.84 9.60
CA ASP A 52 -16.25 3.24 10.83
C ASP A 52 -15.30 4.18 11.56
N GLY A 53 -14.71 5.18 10.86
CA GLY A 53 -13.69 6.08 11.40
C GLY A 53 -12.30 5.44 11.55
N LEU A 54 -12.06 4.31 10.87
CA LEU A 54 -10.87 3.46 11.01
C LEU A 54 -10.09 3.34 9.70
N LEU A 55 -8.81 3.00 9.81
CA LEU A 55 -7.97 2.62 8.69
C LEU A 55 -7.84 1.09 8.60
N HIS A 56 -8.04 0.58 7.39
CA HIS A 56 -7.92 -0.82 7.02
C HIS A 56 -6.68 -1.02 6.15
N PRO A 57 -5.97 -2.17 6.24
CA PRO A 57 -4.83 -2.47 5.36
C PRO A 57 -5.19 -2.28 3.89
N SER A 58 -4.36 -1.54 3.14
CA SER A 58 -4.58 -1.38 1.70
C SER A 58 -3.98 -2.54 0.93
N ARG A 59 -4.62 -2.92 -0.18
CA ARG A 59 -4.22 -4.07 -1.01
C ARG A 59 -4.00 -3.70 -2.47
N VAL A 60 -3.32 -4.60 -3.17
CA VAL A 60 -3.01 -4.55 -4.61
C VAL A 60 -3.67 -5.75 -5.27
N ARG A 61 -4.33 -5.55 -6.40
CA ARG A 61 -4.88 -6.62 -7.25
C ARG A 61 -4.05 -6.77 -8.51
N PHE A 62 -3.73 -7.99 -8.90
CA PHE A 62 -3.06 -8.30 -10.15
C PHE A 62 -3.41 -9.71 -10.63
N HIS A 63 -3.26 -9.95 -11.93
CA HIS A 63 -3.47 -11.26 -12.52
C HIS A 63 -2.21 -12.14 -12.31
N PRO A 64 -2.32 -13.40 -11.86
CA PRO A 64 -1.15 -14.21 -11.47
C PRO A 64 -0.18 -14.44 -12.63
N LYS A 65 -0.71 -14.54 -13.86
CA LYS A 65 0.08 -14.82 -15.08
C LYS A 65 0.93 -13.63 -15.55
N SER A 66 0.85 -12.45 -14.92
CA SER A 66 1.71 -11.29 -15.26
C SER A 66 2.90 -11.10 -14.31
N LEU A 67 3.08 -11.98 -13.31
CA LEU A 67 4.22 -11.92 -12.41
C LEU A 67 5.49 -12.57 -12.99
N SER A 68 6.64 -12.02 -12.62
CA SER A 68 7.92 -12.71 -12.79
C SER A 68 8.03 -13.87 -11.79
N ARG A 69 8.72 -14.96 -12.19
CA ARG A 69 9.05 -16.11 -11.32
C ARG A 69 9.69 -15.68 -9.98
N ALA A 70 10.46 -14.59 -9.99
CA ALA A 70 11.05 -14.03 -8.77
C ALA A 70 9.98 -13.43 -7.83
N GLY A 71 8.95 -12.77 -8.38
CA GLY A 71 7.81 -12.27 -7.61
C GLY A 71 6.93 -13.39 -7.06
N GLU A 72 6.67 -14.41 -7.88
CA GLU A 72 5.94 -15.63 -7.48
C GLU A 72 6.65 -16.38 -6.34
N PHE A 73 7.97 -16.55 -6.44
CA PHE A 73 8.78 -17.12 -5.37
C PHE A 73 8.73 -16.26 -4.09
N VAL A 74 8.87 -14.94 -4.20
CA VAL A 74 8.80 -14.02 -3.05
C VAL A 74 7.42 -14.06 -2.39
N LEU A 75 6.32 -14.07 -3.15
CA LEU A 75 4.97 -14.26 -2.61
C LEU A 75 4.82 -15.61 -1.91
N THR A 76 5.35 -16.69 -2.50
CA THR A 76 5.32 -18.03 -1.90
C THR A 76 6.05 -18.05 -0.56
N VAL A 77 7.22 -17.42 -0.45
CA VAL A 77 7.98 -17.29 0.81
C VAL A 77 7.22 -16.43 1.81
N PHE A 78 6.75 -15.24 1.42
CA PHE A 78 6.10 -14.29 2.34
C PHE A 78 4.73 -14.81 2.83
N SER A 79 4.01 -15.58 2.00
CA SER A 79 2.80 -16.31 2.39
C SER A 79 3.13 -17.47 3.35
N ARG A 80 4.19 -18.24 3.09
CA ARG A 80 4.64 -19.34 3.98
C ARG A 80 5.15 -18.85 5.34
N VAL A 81 5.75 -17.67 5.41
CA VAL A 81 6.13 -17.00 6.67
C VAL A 81 4.93 -16.23 7.28
N GLY A 82 3.78 -16.21 6.61
CA GLY A 82 2.53 -15.64 7.12
C GLY A 82 2.47 -14.11 7.12
N ILE A 83 3.46 -13.40 6.56
CA ILE A 83 3.58 -11.93 6.65
C ILE A 83 2.54 -11.21 5.76
N ILE A 84 2.15 -11.84 4.65
CA ILE A 84 1.14 -11.36 3.69
C ILE A 84 -0.19 -12.13 3.86
N GLU A 85 -1.33 -11.45 3.73
CA GLU A 85 -2.58 -12.11 3.31
C GLU A 85 -2.69 -12.07 1.77
N CYS A 86 -2.80 -13.25 1.15
CA CYS A 86 -3.17 -13.39 -0.25
C CYS A 86 -4.64 -13.82 -0.30
N LYS A 87 -5.49 -13.10 -1.02
CA LYS A 87 -6.86 -13.54 -1.34
C LYS A 87 -7.00 -13.82 -2.82
N LEU A 88 -7.63 -14.95 -3.13
CA LEU A 88 -7.95 -15.32 -4.49
C LEU A 88 -9.35 -14.80 -4.83
N CYS A 89 -9.39 -13.72 -5.61
CA CYS A 89 -10.62 -13.11 -6.11
C CYS A 89 -10.98 -13.75 -7.45
N SER A 90 -11.89 -14.72 -7.41
CA SER A 90 -12.62 -15.20 -8.61
C SER A 90 -13.75 -14.21 -8.95
N ASP A 91 -13.37 -12.97 -9.28
CA ASP A 91 -14.31 -11.85 -9.47
C ASP A 91 -15.07 -12.01 -10.81
N CYS A 92 -16.21 -12.69 -10.79
CA CYS A 92 -17.16 -12.77 -11.90
C CYS A 92 -17.92 -11.43 -12.13
N VAL A 93 -17.21 -10.31 -12.25
CA VAL A 93 -17.77 -8.97 -12.48
C VAL A 93 -16.95 -8.24 -13.56
N PRO A 94 -17.49 -7.99 -14.77
CA PRO A 94 -16.86 -7.09 -15.72
C PRO A 94 -16.94 -5.66 -15.19
N ASN A 95 -15.85 -4.88 -15.33
CA ASN A 95 -15.79 -3.50 -14.85
C ASN A 95 -16.79 -2.60 -15.61
N THR A 96 -17.94 -2.31 -14.99
CA THR A 96 -18.72 -1.12 -15.33
C THR A 96 -17.87 0.13 -15.03
N HIS A 97 -17.87 1.11 -15.93
CA HIS A 97 -17.10 2.34 -15.79
C HIS A 97 -17.59 3.21 -14.61
N GLU A 98 -17.03 3.03 -13.40
CA GLU A 98 -17.08 4.04 -12.34
C GLU A 98 -16.12 5.20 -12.62
N SER A 99 -16.39 5.90 -13.72
CA SER A 99 -15.84 7.23 -14.04
C SER A 99 -16.87 8.11 -14.79
N ASN A 100 -18.17 7.90 -14.54
CA ASN A 100 -19.22 8.83 -14.94
C ASN A 100 -19.80 9.54 -13.72
N ARG A 101 -19.08 10.55 -13.22
CA ARG A 101 -19.61 11.53 -12.25
C ARG A 101 -20.52 12.52 -12.97
N THR A 102 -21.73 12.08 -13.32
CA THR A 102 -22.72 12.92 -13.99
C THR A 102 -23.48 13.78 -12.97
N GLU A 103 -22.92 14.91 -12.60
CA GLU A 103 -23.63 15.96 -11.85
C GLU A 103 -24.51 16.77 -12.82
N LYS A 104 -25.79 16.38 -12.96
CA LYS A 104 -26.89 17.13 -13.62
C LYS A 104 -28.23 16.39 -13.39
N ASN A 105 -29.39 17.01 -13.20
CA ASN A 105 -29.81 18.41 -13.05
C ASN A 105 -30.76 18.50 -11.82
N THR A 106 -31.24 19.64 -11.31
CA THR A 106 -31.10 21.05 -11.75
C THR A 106 -30.71 21.90 -10.52
N ASP A 107 -31.29 23.01 -10.03
CA ASP A 107 -32.32 24.04 -10.37
C ASP A 107 -31.90 25.31 -9.58
N THR A 108 -32.18 26.58 -9.91
CA THR A 108 -33.10 27.21 -10.88
C THR A 108 -32.44 28.42 -11.57
N ALA A 109 -33.10 28.98 -12.59
CA ALA A 109 -32.76 30.24 -13.28
C ALA A 109 -33.05 31.49 -12.41
N PRO A 110 -32.80 32.76 -12.87
CA PRO A 110 -32.29 33.24 -14.17
C PRO A 110 -31.04 34.17 -14.04
N GLN A 111 -30.37 34.75 -15.06
CA GLN A 111 -30.81 35.49 -16.26
C GLN A 111 -29.72 35.52 -17.40
N THR A 112 -30.14 35.22 -18.64
CA THR A 112 -29.98 35.96 -19.96
C THR A 112 -28.80 36.92 -20.29
N PRO A 113 -28.49 37.23 -21.60
CA PRO A 113 -28.87 36.58 -22.90
C PRO A 113 -27.81 36.59 -24.07
N GLU A 114 -28.21 36.06 -25.25
CA GLU A 114 -27.88 36.48 -26.67
C GLU A 114 -27.12 35.54 -27.69
N HIS A 115 -27.55 35.67 -28.97
CA HIS A 115 -26.99 35.28 -30.30
C HIS A 115 -26.80 33.81 -30.81
N GLN A 116 -27.92 33.22 -31.29
CA GLN A 116 -28.27 32.91 -32.72
C GLN A 116 -27.46 31.97 -33.69
N SER A 117 -28.24 31.31 -34.58
CA SER A 117 -27.94 30.75 -35.94
C SER A 117 -27.25 29.36 -36.07
N ALA A 118 -27.45 28.51 -37.12
CA ALA A 118 -28.50 28.33 -38.16
C ALA A 118 -28.26 26.99 -38.96
N GLU A 119 -29.22 26.56 -39.82
CA GLU A 119 -29.18 25.40 -40.78
C GLU A 119 -28.86 23.96 -40.25
N GLY A 120 -29.13 22.83 -40.93
CA GLY A 120 -29.90 22.58 -42.17
C GLY A 120 -29.93 21.10 -42.66
N ASP A 121 -31.12 20.65 -43.09
CA ASP A 121 -31.49 19.66 -44.14
C ASP A 121 -31.31 18.09 -44.13
N ARG A 122 -32.46 17.42 -44.36
CA ARG A 122 -32.84 16.10 -44.98
C ARG A 122 -31.80 14.99 -45.36
N LYS A 123 -32.04 13.72 -44.91
CA LYS A 123 -32.71 12.62 -45.73
C LYS A 123 -32.89 11.21 -45.10
N LEU A 124 -34.08 10.66 -45.37
CA LEU A 124 -34.56 9.27 -45.52
C LEU A 124 -33.56 8.07 -45.57
N GLY A 125 -33.88 6.96 -44.86
CA GLY A 125 -33.28 5.63 -45.11
C GLY A 125 -33.88 4.47 -44.28
N ASN A 126 -34.57 3.51 -44.91
CA ASN A 126 -35.13 2.30 -44.27
C ASN A 126 -34.17 1.10 -44.30
N ARG A 127 -34.05 0.34 -43.19
CA ARG A 127 -34.36 -1.11 -43.09
C ARG A 127 -33.74 -1.74 -41.82
N SER A 128 -34.54 -2.51 -41.09
CA SER A 128 -34.04 -3.57 -40.21
C SER A 128 -33.85 -4.87 -41.02
N PRO A 129 -32.85 -5.68 -40.66
CA PRO A 129 -32.97 -7.13 -40.73
C PRO A 129 -32.88 -7.74 -39.31
N ARG A 130 -33.78 -8.67 -39.00
CA ARG A 130 -33.53 -9.65 -37.93
C ARG A 130 -32.42 -10.60 -38.39
N SER A 131 -31.44 -10.87 -37.54
CA SER A 131 -30.55 -12.02 -37.69
C SER A 131 -30.40 -12.72 -36.35
N SER A 132 -30.59 -14.03 -36.35
CA SER A 132 -30.71 -14.86 -35.15
C SER A 132 -29.56 -15.84 -35.03
N SER A 133 -28.77 -15.75 -33.96
CA SER A 133 -28.13 -16.90 -33.27
C SER A 133 -27.43 -16.45 -31.97
N PRO A 134 -27.39 -17.29 -30.92
CA PRO A 134 -26.72 -16.96 -29.67
C PRO A 134 -25.21 -17.27 -29.74
N VAL A 135 -24.36 -16.24 -29.71
CA VAL A 135 -22.92 -16.43 -29.49
C VAL A 135 -22.68 -16.62 -28.00
N HIS A 136 -22.51 -17.86 -27.57
CA HIS A 136 -22.09 -18.21 -26.21
C HIS A 136 -20.61 -17.85 -26.02
N MET A 137 -20.32 -16.55 -25.86
CA MET A 137 -18.97 -16.06 -25.58
C MET A 137 -18.63 -16.36 -24.11
N LYS A 138 -18.13 -17.58 -23.88
CA LYS A 138 -17.64 -18.05 -22.59
C LYS A 138 -16.41 -17.23 -22.20
N SER A 139 -16.61 -16.18 -21.40
CA SER A 139 -15.52 -15.36 -20.88
C SER A 139 -14.54 -16.24 -20.11
N PRO A 140 -13.22 -16.08 -20.30
CA PRO A 140 -12.26 -16.72 -19.42
C PRO A 140 -12.46 -16.14 -18.02
N THR A 141 -12.61 -17.02 -17.02
CA THR A 141 -12.63 -16.60 -15.61
C THR A 141 -11.22 -16.15 -15.25
N GLU A 142 -10.98 -14.85 -15.32
CA GLU A 142 -9.68 -14.27 -14.93
C GLU A 142 -9.57 -14.31 -13.41
N GLU A 143 -8.76 -15.26 -12.96
CA GLU A 143 -8.35 -15.43 -11.57
C GLU A 143 -7.49 -14.23 -11.15
N ILE A 144 -7.93 -13.44 -10.17
CA ILE A 144 -7.20 -12.25 -9.69
C ILE A 144 -6.66 -12.52 -8.28
N VAL A 145 -5.38 -12.21 -8.06
CA VAL A 145 -4.76 -12.29 -6.73
C VAL A 145 -4.77 -10.90 -6.10
N GLU A 146 -5.32 -10.82 -4.89
CA GLU A 146 -5.28 -9.64 -4.03
C GLU A 146 -4.24 -9.84 -2.91
N VAL A 147 -3.34 -8.87 -2.72
CA VAL A 147 -2.19 -8.93 -1.80
C VAL A 147 -2.10 -7.66 -0.96
N ASP A 148 -1.85 -7.78 0.35
CA ASP A 148 -1.60 -6.62 1.23
C ASP A 148 -0.38 -5.78 0.79
N ASN A 149 -0.47 -4.45 0.85
CA ASN A 149 0.65 -3.56 0.56
C ASN A 149 1.77 -3.70 1.60
N LEU A 150 3.01 -3.89 1.13
CA LEU A 150 4.15 -4.23 1.98
C LEU A 150 4.71 -2.99 2.70
N THR A 151 4.01 -2.56 3.75
CA THR A 151 4.47 -1.51 4.68
C THR A 151 4.26 -1.97 6.12
N VAL A 152 5.11 -1.48 7.05
CA VAL A 152 4.95 -1.74 8.49
C VAL A 152 3.60 -1.21 9.01
N ILE A 153 3.03 -0.18 8.38
CA ILE A 153 1.71 0.35 8.75
C ILE A 153 0.60 -0.65 8.42
N ASN A 154 0.58 -1.21 7.21
CA ASN A 154 -0.40 -2.25 6.84
C ASN A 154 -0.18 -3.54 7.65
N MET A 155 1.07 -3.94 7.87
CA MET A 155 1.42 -5.09 8.73
C MET A 155 0.91 -4.89 10.17
N MET A 156 1.11 -3.71 10.74
CA MET A 156 0.60 -3.35 12.07
C MET A 156 -0.92 -3.37 12.13
N LEU A 157 -1.62 -2.82 11.13
CA LEU A 157 -3.10 -2.87 11.06
C LEU A 157 -3.64 -4.28 10.77
N ARG A 158 -2.84 -5.17 10.18
CA ARG A 158 -3.18 -6.58 10.02
C ARG A 158 -3.02 -7.37 11.32
N VAL A 159 -1.97 -7.10 12.11
CA VAL A 159 -1.68 -7.79 13.38
C VAL A 159 -2.50 -7.24 14.55
N LEU A 160 -2.78 -5.93 14.57
CA LEU A 160 -3.48 -5.24 15.67
C LEU A 160 -4.92 -4.82 15.32
N GLY A 161 -5.44 -5.23 14.17
CA GLY A 161 -6.74 -4.85 13.63
C GLY A 161 -6.82 -3.41 13.08
N PRO A 162 -7.97 -3.03 12.47
CA PRO A 162 -8.24 -1.67 12.03
C PRO A 162 -8.18 -0.68 13.19
N LYS A 163 -7.59 0.49 12.97
CA LYS A 163 -7.43 1.54 14.02
C LYS A 163 -7.61 2.93 13.44
N ASN A 164 -7.99 3.88 14.28
CA ASN A 164 -8.05 5.29 13.89
C ASN A 164 -6.63 5.86 13.58
N GLU A 165 -6.54 6.91 12.78
CA GLU A 165 -5.27 7.50 12.32
C GLU A 165 -4.34 7.92 13.46
N GLN A 166 -4.90 8.55 14.51
CA GLN A 166 -4.13 8.97 15.67
C GLN A 166 -3.62 7.76 16.47
N GLN A 167 -4.44 6.71 16.60
CA GLN A 167 -4.04 5.47 17.26
C GLN A 167 -2.97 4.72 16.48
N ALA A 168 -3.10 4.63 15.15
CA ALA A 168 -2.09 4.02 14.28
C ALA A 168 -0.75 4.78 14.40
N THR A 169 -0.78 6.11 14.34
CA THR A 169 0.39 6.97 14.51
C THR A 169 1.04 6.79 15.89
N ASN A 170 0.25 6.79 16.97
CA ASN A 170 0.76 6.58 18.33
C ASN A 170 1.41 5.19 18.50
N ASN A 171 0.86 4.13 17.91
CA ASN A 171 1.48 2.80 17.95
C ASN A 171 2.84 2.78 17.22
N LEU A 172 2.97 3.47 16.09
CA LEU A 172 4.24 3.61 15.36
C LEU A 172 5.28 4.44 16.15
N LEU A 173 4.84 5.48 16.86
CA LEU A 173 5.70 6.26 17.75
C LEU A 173 6.15 5.44 18.98
N ILE A 174 5.27 4.65 19.58
CA ILE A 174 5.62 3.72 20.68
C ILE A 174 6.64 2.68 20.18
N LEU A 175 6.43 2.09 18.99
CA LEU A 175 7.40 1.18 18.36
C LEU A 175 8.77 1.86 18.14
N GLN A 176 8.79 3.11 17.66
CA GLN A 176 10.01 3.88 17.49
C GLN A 176 10.73 4.17 18.83
N ILE A 177 9.99 4.48 19.89
CA ILE A 177 10.55 4.68 21.23
C ILE A 177 11.15 3.38 21.75
N LEU A 178 10.43 2.25 21.65
CA LEU A 178 10.92 0.93 22.06
C LEU A 178 12.19 0.52 21.30
N CYS A 179 12.24 0.72 19.97
CA CYS A 179 13.46 0.48 19.19
C CYS A 179 14.61 1.42 19.57
N SER A 180 14.32 2.66 19.99
CA SER A 180 15.35 3.61 20.45
C SER A 180 15.90 3.24 21.83
N CYS A 181 15.03 2.79 22.74
CA CYS A 181 15.44 2.20 24.02
C CYS A 181 16.30 0.95 23.80
N LEU A 182 15.92 0.07 22.87
CA LEU A 182 16.74 -1.09 22.49
C LEU A 182 18.09 -0.67 21.89
N ALA A 183 18.15 0.34 21.04
CA ALA A 183 19.40 0.86 20.49
C ALA A 183 20.35 1.40 21.58
N PHE A 184 19.83 2.08 22.60
CA PHE A 184 20.61 2.46 23.78
C PHE A 184 21.01 1.26 24.64
N ALA A 185 20.12 0.28 24.83
CA ALA A 185 20.39 -0.97 25.53
C ALA A 185 21.32 -1.94 24.77
N ILE A 186 21.61 -1.69 23.50
CA ILE A 186 22.71 -2.33 22.77
C ILE A 186 23.99 -1.51 22.93
N ARG A 187 23.92 -0.17 22.87
CA ARG A 187 25.10 0.72 22.91
C ARG A 187 25.80 0.75 24.27
N TYR A 188 25.07 0.81 25.38
CA TYR A 188 25.66 1.10 26.70
C TYR A 188 26.14 -0.15 27.48
N PRO A 189 25.37 -1.23 27.66
CA PRO A 189 25.84 -2.39 28.41
C PRO A 189 26.89 -3.22 27.64
N LEU A 190 27.16 -2.91 26.36
CA LEU A 190 28.34 -3.40 25.66
C LEU A 190 29.65 -2.96 26.33
N ALA A 191 29.64 -1.88 27.12
CA ALA A 191 30.77 -1.57 28.00
C ALA A 191 30.86 -2.59 29.14
N TRP A 192 29.77 -2.83 29.88
CA TRP A 192 29.77 -3.73 31.04
C TRP A 192 30.12 -5.18 30.67
N PHE A 193 29.54 -5.72 29.59
CA PHE A 193 29.79 -7.09 29.13
C PHE A 193 31.20 -7.32 28.54
N PHE A 194 31.92 -6.26 28.16
CA PHE A 194 33.28 -6.34 27.61
C PHE A 194 34.36 -5.86 28.61
N TYR A 195 33.93 -5.15 29.65
CA TYR A 195 34.73 -4.71 30.79
C TYR A 195 34.27 -5.40 32.08
N ASP A 196 34.16 -6.73 32.04
CA ASP A 196 34.44 -7.58 33.21
C ASP A 196 35.93 -7.41 33.59
N VAL A 197 36.24 -6.23 34.14
CA VAL A 197 37.55 -5.94 34.71
C VAL A 197 37.68 -6.81 35.95
N PRO A 198 38.61 -7.78 36.00
CA PRO A 198 38.85 -8.51 37.22
C PRO A 198 39.27 -7.49 38.27
N ALA A 199 38.51 -7.40 39.37
CA ALA A 199 38.80 -6.46 40.44
C ALA A 199 40.20 -6.77 40.99
N SER A 200 41.19 -5.97 40.60
CA SER A 200 42.57 -6.17 41.04
C SER A 200 42.59 -6.10 42.57
N PRO A 201 43.02 -7.16 43.27
CA PRO A 201 43.16 -7.09 44.72
C PRO A 201 44.15 -5.97 45.04
N ALA A 202 43.77 -5.10 45.97
CA ALA A 202 44.66 -4.05 46.46
C ALA A 202 45.76 -4.70 47.32
N ASN A 203 47.00 -4.39 47.00
CA ASN A 203 48.21 -4.61 47.81
C ASN A 203 48.82 -3.24 48.12
#